data_AF-A0A816Z9R4-F1
#
_entry.id   AF-A0A816Z9R4-F1
#
_cell.length_a   1.000
_cell.length_b   1.000
_cell.length_c   1.000
_cell.angle_alpha   90.00
_cell.angle_beta   90.00
_cell.angle_gamma   90.00
#
_symmetry.space_group_name_H-M   'P 1'
#
loop_
_entity.id
_entity.type
_entity.pdbx_description
1 polymer ?
#
loop_
_entity_poly.entity_id
_entity_poly.type
_entity_poly.pdbx_seq_one_letter_code
_entity_poly.pdbx_strand_id
1 'polypeptide(L)'
;MKNNDEQLTSECYLSEPVDVLTLCQKCTPYERRSKAKACLPTGYRELILCSKSNIKTIRSCPMPIHVQRQKFWLFESVMFIFALFAIANVNFRQKTLDKQMIERIKRQIGENDE
;
A
#
# COMPACT_ATOMS: atom_id res chain seq x y z
N MET A 1 -10.01 19.01 35.06
CA MET A 1 -9.29 18.18 34.08
C MET A 1 -9.95 16.82 34.08
N LYS A 2 -10.80 16.51 33.09
CA LYS A 2 -11.50 15.22 33.02
C LYS A 2 -10.53 14.18 32.45
N ASN A 3 -10.07 13.27 33.30
CA ASN A 3 -9.25 12.12 32.91
C ASN A 3 -10.09 11.19 32.03
N ASN A 4 -9.75 11.13 30.74
CA ASN A 4 -10.43 10.34 29.70
C ASN A 4 -9.91 8.89 29.62
N ASP A 5 -9.24 8.39 30.67
CA ASP A 5 -8.65 7.05 30.70
C ASP A 5 -9.62 5.97 31.25
N GLU A 6 -10.76 6.35 31.83
CA GLU A 6 -11.69 5.43 32.51
C GLU A 6 -12.89 4.97 31.63
N GLN A 7 -12.72 4.96 30.31
CA GLN A 7 -13.63 4.25 29.37
C GLN A 7 -12.88 3.24 28.49
N LEU A 8 -11.66 2.84 28.89
CA LEU A 8 -10.77 2.00 28.09
C LEU A 8 -10.96 0.47 28.30
N THR A 9 -11.98 0.03 29.04
CA THR A 9 -12.14 -1.39 29.42
C THR A 9 -13.57 -1.93 29.43
N SER A 10 -14.57 -1.19 28.97
CA SER A 10 -15.88 -1.80 28.68
C SER A 10 -15.86 -2.29 27.24
N GLU A 11 -15.69 -3.60 27.03
CA GLU A 11 -15.82 -4.22 25.70
C GLU A 11 -17.28 -4.25 25.23
N CYS A 12 -17.96 -3.10 25.22
CA CYS A 12 -19.37 -3.00 24.81
C CYS A 12 -19.56 -3.40 23.34
N TYR A 13 -18.50 -3.35 22.54
CA TYR A 13 -18.49 -3.84 21.16
C TYR A 13 -18.66 -5.36 21.01
N LEU A 14 -18.53 -6.15 22.08
CA LEU A 14 -18.80 -7.59 22.05
C LEU A 14 -20.30 -7.90 22.17
N SER A 15 -21.06 -7.02 22.83
CA SER A 15 -22.45 -7.27 23.21
C SER A 15 -23.46 -6.44 22.42
N GLU A 16 -23.02 -5.36 21.79
CA GLU A 16 -23.89 -4.36 21.15
C GLU A 16 -23.42 -3.97 19.76
N PRO A 17 -24.34 -3.58 18.85
CA PRO A 17 -23.94 -2.95 17.61
C PRO A 17 -23.24 -1.62 17.89
N VAL A 18 -22.18 -1.36 17.13
CA VAL A 18 -21.31 -0.20 17.30
C VAL A 18 -21.30 0.64 16.04
N ASP A 19 -21.37 1.95 16.25
CA ASP A 19 -21.27 2.95 15.20
C ASP A 19 -19.84 3.49 15.16
N VAL A 20 -19.22 3.49 13.98
CA VAL A 20 -17.85 3.99 13.80
C VAL A 20 -17.89 5.50 13.73
N LEU A 21 -17.41 6.16 14.77
CA LEU A 21 -17.40 7.62 14.87
C LEU A 21 -16.19 8.24 14.17
N THR A 22 -15.05 7.55 14.20
CA THR A 22 -13.81 8.02 13.55
C THR A 22 -13.13 6.86 12.83
N LEU A 23 -12.78 7.09 11.56
CA LEU A 23 -12.06 6.11 10.74
C LEU A 23 -10.72 5.73 11.36
N CYS A 24 -10.24 4.55 11.01
CA CYS A 24 -8.98 3.99 11.47
C CYS A 24 -7.80 4.95 11.27
N GLN A 25 -7.22 5.43 12.39
CA GLN A 25 -6.10 6.35 12.42
C GLN A 25 -4.87 5.71 13.07
N LYS A 26 -3.69 6.15 12.64
CA LYS A 26 -2.42 5.74 13.27
C LYS A 26 -2.39 6.23 14.72
N CYS A 27 -1.91 5.39 15.64
CA CYS A 27 -1.76 5.82 17.03
C CYS A 27 -0.83 7.02 17.15
N THR A 28 -1.13 7.88 18.12
CA THR A 28 -0.23 8.98 18.47
C THR A 28 1.05 8.44 19.12
N PRO A 29 2.19 9.18 19.04
CA PRO A 29 3.45 8.74 19.64
C PRO A 29 3.37 8.57 21.16
N TYR A 30 2.49 9.31 21.83
CA TYR A 30 2.23 9.17 23.26
C TYR A 30 1.55 7.83 23.59
N GLU A 31 0.48 7.47 22.88
CA GLU A 31 -0.28 6.23 23.11
C GLU A 31 0.52 4.97 22.77
N ARG A 32 1.42 5.10 21.79
CA ARG A 32 2.38 4.03 21.45
C ARG A 32 3.41 3.84 22.57
N ARG A 33 3.84 4.91 23.23
CA ARG A 33 4.76 4.86 24.38
C ARG A 33 4.07 4.33 25.64
N SER A 34 2.82 4.70 25.88
CA SER A 34 2.03 4.20 27.01
C SER A 34 1.47 2.79 26.81
N LYS A 35 1.75 2.13 25.67
CA LYS A 35 1.31 0.77 25.33
C LYS A 35 -0.20 0.60 25.51
N ALA A 36 -0.99 1.54 25.01
CA ALA A 36 -2.45 1.37 24.99
C ALA A 36 -2.82 0.03 24.33
N LYS A 37 -3.68 -0.77 25.00
CA LYS A 37 -4.08 -2.13 24.54
C LYS A 37 -4.53 -2.16 23.08
N ALA A 38 -5.26 -1.14 22.63
CA ALA A 38 -5.73 -0.99 21.26
C ALA A 38 -4.62 -0.72 20.22
N CYS A 39 -3.42 -0.31 20.64
CA CYS A 39 -2.33 0.07 19.74
C CYS A 39 -1.25 -1.01 19.58
N LEU A 40 -1.17 -1.97 20.50
CA LEU A 40 -0.17 -3.05 20.50
C LEU A 40 -0.20 -3.96 19.26
N PRO A 41 -1.35 -4.43 18.74
CA PRO A 41 -1.36 -5.44 17.69
C PRO A 41 -1.11 -4.87 16.28
N THR A 42 -1.68 -3.72 15.91
CA THR A 42 -1.57 -3.16 14.55
C THR A 42 -0.93 -1.77 14.51
N GLY A 43 -0.89 -1.04 15.63
CA GLY A 43 -0.47 0.36 15.65
C GLY A 43 -1.52 1.34 15.11
N TYR A 44 -2.76 0.88 14.90
CA TYR A 44 -3.89 1.68 14.46
C TYR A 44 -5.07 1.53 15.41
N ARG A 45 -5.79 2.63 15.65
CA ARG A 45 -6.96 2.69 16.51
C ARG A 45 -8.14 3.32 15.79
N GLU A 46 -9.34 2.93 16.17
CA GLU A 46 -10.59 3.59 15.77
C GLU A 46 -11.44 3.91 17.00
N LEU A 47 -12.19 5.00 16.91
CA LEU A 47 -13.15 5.41 17.95
C LEU A 47 -14.54 4.93 17.55
N ILE A 48 -15.15 4.14 18.41
CA ILE A 48 -16.48 3.59 18.23
C ILE A 48 -17.42 4.08 19.32
N LEU A 49 -18.70 4.21 18.97
CA LEU A 49 -19.79 4.50 19.88
C LEU A 49 -20.67 3.26 19.99
N CYS A 50 -20.87 2.76 21.21
CA CYS A 50 -21.80 1.66 21.45
C CYS A 50 -23.23 2.19 21.43
N SER A 51 -24.06 1.67 20.53
CA SER A 51 -25.35 2.28 20.18
C SER A 51 -26.37 2.23 21.33
N LYS A 52 -26.35 1.19 22.18
CA LYS A 52 -27.27 1.10 23.33
C LYS A 52 -26.73 1.82 24.57
N SER A 53 -25.45 1.63 24.87
CA SER A 53 -24.84 2.24 26.07
C SER A 53 -24.42 3.71 25.89
N ASN A 54 -24.34 4.22 24.66
CA ASN A 54 -23.80 5.54 24.31
C ASN A 54 -22.38 5.80 24.88
N ILE A 55 -21.60 4.73 25.07
CA ILE A 55 -20.23 4.78 25.58
C ILE A 55 -19.27 4.86 24.39
N LYS A 56 -18.27 5.76 24.50
CA LYS A 56 -17.19 5.88 23.53
C LYS A 56 -16.07 4.93 23.94
N THR A 57 -15.71 4.01 23.06
CA THR A 57 -14.61 3.06 23.31
C THR A 57 -13.62 3.07 22.16
N ILE A 58 -12.37 2.70 22.46
CA ILE A 58 -11.27 2.65 21.50
C ILE A 58 -10.95 1.19 21.22
N ARG A 59 -11.02 0.78 19.94
CA ARG A 59 -10.65 -0.58 19.53
C ARG A 59 -9.49 -0.55 18.53
N SER A 60 -8.77 -1.67 18.46
CA SER A 60 -7.76 -1.90 17.43
C SER A 60 -8.45 -2.20 16.11
N CYS A 61 -7.94 -1.63 15.03
CA CYS A 61 -8.46 -1.87 13.68
C CYS A 61 -7.36 -2.49 12.80
N PRO A 62 -7.69 -3.43 11.87
CA PRO A 62 -6.77 -3.83 10.82
C PRO A 62 -6.40 -2.62 9.94
N MET A 63 -5.17 -2.59 9.42
CA MET A 63 -4.66 -1.44 8.66
C MET A 63 -5.67 -0.91 7.63
N PRO A 64 -5.86 0.41 7.51
CA PRO A 64 -6.83 0.98 6.61
C PRO A 64 -6.50 0.61 5.16
N ILE A 65 -7.48 0.03 4.46
CA ILE A 65 -7.41 -0.40 3.05
C ILE A 65 -6.92 0.76 2.15
N HIS A 66 -7.20 2.00 2.52
CA HIS A 66 -6.78 3.20 1.80
C HIS A 66 -5.26 3.40 1.76
N VAL A 67 -4.53 3.03 2.83
CA VAL A 67 -3.05 3.11 2.85
C VAL A 67 -2.44 2.03 1.95
N GLN A 68 -3.07 0.85 1.86
CA GLN A 68 -2.63 -0.19 0.93
C GLN A 68 -2.75 0.28 -0.53
N ARG A 69 -3.81 1.01 -0.88
CA ARG A 69 -4.04 1.51 -2.24
C ARG A 69 -2.94 2.44 -2.76
N GLN A 70 -2.45 3.35 -1.93
CA GLN A 70 -1.37 4.27 -2.34
C GLN A 70 -0.04 3.54 -2.54
N LYS A 71 0.26 2.57 -1.66
CA LYS A 71 1.47 1.75 -1.78
C LYS A 71 1.43 0.86 -3.01
N PHE A 72 0.25 0.35 -3.35
CA PHE A 72 0.04 -0.42 -4.57
C PHE A 72 0.31 0.42 -5.83
N TRP A 73 -0.25 1.64 -5.93
CA TRP A 73 -0.08 2.47 -7.13
C TRP A 73 1.37 2.91 -7.39
N LEU A 74 2.13 3.15 -6.31
CA LEU A 74 3.56 3.45 -6.42
C LEU A 74 4.35 2.25 -6.97
N PHE A 75 4.09 1.05 -6.45
CA PHE A 75 4.76 -0.16 -6.92
C PHE A 75 4.42 -0.44 -8.39
N GLU A 76 3.15 -0.36 -8.75
CA GLU A 76 2.65 -0.55 -10.12
C GLU A 76 3.35 0.41 -11.10
N SER A 77 3.43 1.70 -10.74
CA SER A 77 4.10 2.69 -11.59
C SER A 77 5.59 2.41 -11.75
N VAL A 78 6.29 1.99 -10.68
CA VAL A 78 7.71 1.66 -10.75
C VAL A 78 7.95 0.46 -11.67
N MET A 79 7.14 -0.59 -11.55
CA MET A 79 7.23 -1.78 -12.41
C MET A 79 6.91 -1.45 -13.87
N PHE A 80 5.91 -0.61 -14.12
CA PHE A 80 5.57 -0.16 -15.46
C PHE A 80 6.73 0.57 -16.14
N ILE A 81 7.38 1.50 -15.43
CA ILE A 81 8.56 2.22 -15.94
C ILE A 81 9.71 1.26 -16.21
N PHE A 82 9.95 0.30 -15.31
CA PHE A 82 10.99 -0.71 -15.49
C PHE A 82 10.75 -1.58 -16.73
N ALA A 83 9.50 -1.98 -16.96
CA ALA A 83 9.11 -2.75 -18.14
C ALA A 83 9.35 -1.95 -19.44
N LEU A 84 8.96 -0.67 -19.48
CA LEU A 84 9.24 0.21 -20.62
C LEU A 84 10.74 0.35 -20.87
N PHE A 85 11.54 0.50 -19.81
CA PHE A 85 12.99 0.60 -19.93
C PHE A 85 13.62 -0.69 -20.46
N ALA A 86 13.15 -1.85 -20.01
CA ALA A 86 13.60 -3.15 -20.50
C ALA A 86 13.25 -3.32 -21.99
N ILE A 87 12.02 -3.02 -22.39
CA ILE A 87 11.57 -3.07 -23.78
C ILE A 87 12.42 -2.13 -24.66
N ALA A 88 12.67 -0.90 -24.20
CA ALA A 88 13.50 0.05 -24.92
C ALA A 88 14.94 -0.47 -25.09
N ASN A 89 15.54 -1.03 -24.03
CA ASN A 89 16.88 -1.62 -24.08
C ASN A 89 16.95 -2.79 -25.08
N VAL A 90 15.97 -3.70 -25.03
CA VAL A 90 15.90 -4.84 -25.94
C VAL A 90 15.78 -4.36 -27.39
N ASN A 91 14.89 -3.41 -27.67
CA ASN A 91 14.73 -2.86 -29.02
C ASN A 91 16.01 -2.17 -29.51
N PHE A 92 16.71 -1.43 -28.66
CA PHE A 92 17.97 -0.81 -29.03
C PHE A 92 19.02 -1.87 -29.41
N ARG A 93 19.12 -2.94 -28.63
CA ARG A 93 20.03 -4.05 -28.91
C ARG A 93 19.65 -4.81 -30.18
N GLN A 94 18.38 -5.09 -30.38
CA GLN A 94 17.87 -5.74 -31.60
C GLN A 94 18.15 -4.88 -32.84
N LYS A 95 17.93 -3.57 -32.78
CA LYS A 95 18.28 -2.66 -33.89
C LYS A 95 19.75 -2.69 -34.26
N THR A 96 20.65 -2.85 -33.29
CA THR A 96 22.08 -3.02 -33.58
C THR A 96 22.37 -4.35 -34.27
N LEU A 97 21.71 -5.43 -33.84
CA LEU A 97 21.85 -6.76 -34.47
C LEU A 97 21.27 -6.78 -35.90
N ASP A 98 20.09 -6.18 -36.11
CA ASP A 98 19.44 -6.08 -37.43
C ASP A 98 20.30 -5.31 -38.43
N LYS A 99 20.96 -4.22 -37.99
CA LYS A 99 21.90 -3.48 -38.85
C LYS A 99 23.05 -4.37 -39.33
N GLN A 100 23.63 -5.16 -38.43
CA GLN A 100 24.73 -6.08 -38.78
C GLN A 100 24.24 -7.20 -39.72
N MET A 101 23.03 -7.72 -39.51
CA MET A 101 22.46 -8.74 -40.39
C MET A 101 22.19 -8.20 -41.79
N ILE A 102 21.62 -6.99 -41.91
CA ILE A 102 21.35 -6.34 -43.21
C ILE A 102 22.65 -6.06 -43.98
N GLU A 103 23.72 -5.63 -43.30
CA GLU A 103 25.02 -5.44 -43.95
C GLU A 103 25.60 -6.74 -44.51
N ARG A 104 25.42 -7.87 -43.80
CA ARG A 104 25.85 -9.19 -44.31
C ARG A 104 25.03 -9.63 -45.51
N ILE A 105 23.71 -9.43 -45.49
CA ILE A 105 22.82 -9.77 -46.61
C ILE A 105 23.19 -8.97 -47.86
N LYS A 106 23.45 -7.65 -47.73
CA LYS A 106 23.85 -6.80 -48.86
C LYS A 106 25.13 -7.27 -49.54
N ARG A 107 26.12 -7.74 -48.78
CA ARG A 107 27.37 -8.28 -49.35
C ARG A 107 27.13 -9.60 -50.10
N GLN A 108 26.26 -10.47 -49.59
CA GLN A 108 25.94 -11.73 -50.25
C GLN A 108 25.11 -11.53 -51.53
N ILE A 109 24.19 -10.56 -51.57
CA ILE A 109 23.39 -10.30 -52.77
C ILE A 109 24.26 -9.64 -53.85
N GLY A 110 25.11 -8.68 -53.49
CA GLY A 110 26.00 -8.03 -54.46
C GLY A 110 27.07 -8.93 -55.08
N GLU A 111 27.40 -10.07 -54.46
CA GLU A 111 28.34 -11.06 -54.98
C GLU A 111 27.66 -12.13 -55.87
N ASN A 112 26.34 -12.30 -55.77
CA ASN A 112 25.59 -13.28 -56.57
C ASN A 112 24.97 -12.70 -57.86
N ASP A 113 25.18 -11.41 -58.14
CA ASP A 113 24.70 -10.69 -59.34
C ASP A 113 25.82 -10.40 -60.37
N GLU A 114 27.05 -10.94 -60.20
CA GLU A 114 28.18 -10.82 -61.16
C GLU A 114 28.48 -12.16 -61.87
#